data_AF-A0A7J2T9W1-F1
#
_entry.id   AF-A0A7J2T9W1-F1
#
_cell.length_a   1.000
_cell.length_b   1.000
_cell.length_c   1.000
_cell.angle_alpha   90.00
_cell.angle_beta   90.00
_cell.angle_gamma   90.00
#
_symmetry.space_group_name_H-M   'P 1'
#
loop_
_entity.id
_entity.type
_entity.pdbx_description
1 polymer ?
#
loop_
_entity_poly.entity_id
_entity_poly.type
_entity_poly.pdbx_seq_one_letter_code
_entity_poly.pdbx_strand_id
1 'polypeptide(L)'
;MRKAKVIAIAILVTTLTAALLFIVIGPAPFGEAFKAILENIFILAAIAVTSFIVTLVGFAIILSTDNEYIAAIATIVVYISIVVLITVLPPLFDAVGKYLGQAFSNFTKIFGAP
;
A
#
# COMPACT_ATOMS: atom_id res chain seq x y z
N MET A 1 16.33 -2.69 -31.43
CA MET A 1 15.63 -1.72 -30.54
C MET A 1 14.73 -2.36 -29.47
N ARG A 2 14.03 -3.48 -29.73
CA ARG A 2 13.11 -4.13 -28.75
C ARG A 2 13.78 -4.59 -27.45
N LYS A 3 14.99 -5.16 -27.52
CA LYS A 3 15.77 -5.62 -26.35
C LYS A 3 16.19 -4.48 -25.41
N ALA A 4 16.60 -3.33 -25.96
CA ALA A 4 17.00 -2.17 -25.17
C ALA A 4 15.85 -1.57 -24.35
N LYS A 5 14.62 -1.59 -24.89
CA LYS A 5 13.43 -1.14 -24.17
C LYS A 5 13.07 -2.07 -23.00
N VAL A 6 13.19 -3.38 -23.21
CA VAL A 6 12.95 -4.37 -22.15
C VAL A 6 13.98 -4.25 -21.02
N ILE A 7 15.24 -4.02 -21.36
CA ILE A 7 16.30 -3.77 -20.37
C ILE A 7 16.02 -2.49 -19.58
N ALA A 8 15.60 -1.40 -20.24
CA ALA A 8 15.24 -0.16 -19.56
C ALA A 8 14.05 -0.34 -18.61
N ILE A 9 13.03 -1.10 -19.02
CA ILE A 9 11.87 -1.43 -18.17
C ILE A 9 12.30 -2.30 -16.98
N ALA A 10 13.14 -3.32 -17.21
CA ALA A 10 13.64 -4.17 -16.14
C ALA A 10 14.43 -3.35 -15.11
N ILE A 11 15.34 -2.48 -15.55
CA ILE A 11 16.09 -1.56 -14.67
C ILE A 11 15.13 -0.67 -13.88
N LEU A 12 14.11 -0.09 -14.55
CA LEU A 12 13.12 0.76 -13.90
C LEU A 12 12.35 0.00 -12.80
N VAL A 13 11.90 -1.22 -13.11
CA VAL A 13 11.17 -2.09 -12.18
C VAL A 13 12.06 -2.47 -11.01
N THR A 14 13.29 -2.94 -11.25
CA THR A 14 14.23 -3.30 -10.17
C THR A 14 14.55 -2.10 -9.28
N THR A 15 14.67 -0.90 -9.86
CA THR A 15 14.93 0.34 -9.11
C THR A 15 13.73 0.73 -8.25
N LEU A 16 12.50 0.62 -8.79
CA LEU A 16 11.27 0.89 -8.05
C LEU A 16 11.06 -0.12 -6.91
N THR A 17 11.29 -1.41 -7.17
CA THR A 17 11.22 -2.46 -6.15
C THR A 17 12.28 -2.26 -5.07
N ALA A 18 13.51 -1.91 -5.45
CA ALA A 18 14.58 -1.60 -4.50
C ALA A 18 14.26 -0.35 -3.67
N ALA A 19 13.65 0.69 -4.26
CA ALA A 19 13.22 1.88 -3.54
C ALA A 19 12.10 1.55 -2.52
N LEU A 20 11.13 0.71 -2.91
CA LEU A 20 10.10 0.19 -1.99
C LEU A 20 10.72 -0.60 -0.83
N LEU A 21 11.66 -1.50 -1.12
CA LEU A 21 12.38 -2.24 -0.07
C LEU A 21 13.23 -1.32 0.81
N PHE A 22 13.82 -0.26 0.25
CA PHE A 22 14.57 0.74 1.00
C PHE A 22 13.65 1.59 1.89
N ILE A 23 12.41 1.83 1.49
CA ILE A 23 11.41 2.50 2.32
C ILE A 23 10.97 1.59 3.48
N VAL A 24 10.84 0.28 3.23
CA VAL A 24 10.37 -0.70 4.23
C VAL A 24 11.48 -1.13 5.20
N ILE A 25 12.74 -1.20 4.74
CA ILE A 25 13.87 -1.81 5.47
C ILE A 25 15.05 -0.83 5.66
N GLY A 26 15.01 0.36 5.06
CA GLY A 26 16.13 1.31 5.05
C GLY A 26 16.37 2.07 6.36
N PRO A 27 17.42 2.92 6.39
CA PRO A 27 18.00 3.47 7.61
C PRO A 27 17.04 4.37 8.42
N ALA A 28 17.29 4.39 9.74
CA ALA A 28 16.47 5.01 10.80
C ALA A 28 15.77 6.36 10.49
N PRO A 29 16.38 7.37 9.84
CA PRO A 29 15.67 8.63 9.54
C PRO A 29 14.48 8.47 8.58
N PHE A 30 14.49 7.47 7.70
CA PHE A 30 13.31 7.15 6.88
C PHE A 30 12.28 6.36 7.68
N GLY A 31 12.72 5.50 8.61
CA GLY A 31 11.85 4.77 9.53
C GLY A 31 11.04 5.67 10.47
N GLU A 32 11.55 6.86 10.84
CA GLU A 32 10.81 7.85 11.64
C GLU A 32 9.72 8.56 10.84
N ALA A 33 10.03 8.99 9.61
CA ALA A 33 9.02 9.54 8.70
C ALA A 33 7.95 8.49 8.34
N PHE A 34 8.37 7.24 8.16
CA PHE A 34 7.45 6.13 7.93
C PHE A 34 6.61 5.81 9.17
N LYS A 35 7.19 5.83 10.38
CA LYS A 35 6.42 5.73 11.63
C LYS A 35 5.38 6.84 11.75
N ALA A 36 5.74 8.09 11.48
CA ALA A 36 4.81 9.22 11.54
C ALA A 36 3.65 9.07 10.53
N ILE A 37 3.92 8.52 9.35
CA ILE A 37 2.91 8.17 8.34
C ILE A 37 2.03 7.00 8.83
N LEU A 38 2.64 5.97 9.40
CA LEU A 38 1.97 4.76 9.88
C LEU A 38 1.23 4.95 11.23
N GLU A 39 1.45 6.05 11.94
CA GLU A 39 0.69 6.40 13.15
C GLU A 39 -0.62 7.13 12.82
N ASN A 40 -0.80 7.62 11.59
CA ASN A 40 -2.00 8.32 11.18
C ASN A 40 -3.00 7.37 10.48
N ILE A 41 -4.12 7.10 11.15
CA ILE A 41 -5.19 6.24 10.65
C ILE A 41 -5.75 6.67 9.29
N PHE A 42 -5.86 7.98 9.02
CA PHE A 42 -6.38 8.48 7.75
C PHE A 42 -5.40 8.24 6.59
N ILE A 43 -4.11 8.35 6.86
CA ILE A 43 -3.07 8.09 5.86
C ILE A 43 -2.99 6.59 5.56
N LEU A 44 -2.99 5.75 6.59
CA LEU A 44 -3.08 4.29 6.44
C LEU A 44 -4.31 3.88 5.62
N ALA A 45 -5.48 4.45 5.92
CA ALA A 45 -6.71 4.18 5.20
C ALA A 45 -6.63 4.63 3.74
N ALA A 46 -6.10 5.83 3.46
CA ALA A 46 -5.93 6.34 2.11
C ALA A 46 -4.97 5.46 1.28
N ILE A 47 -3.86 5.00 1.86
CA ILE A 47 -2.92 4.09 1.21
C ILE A 47 -3.59 2.74 0.91
N ALA A 48 -4.32 2.18 1.87
CA ALA A 48 -5.02 0.91 1.70
C ALA A 48 -6.09 1.00 0.59
N VAL A 49 -6.94 2.03 0.62
CA VAL A 49 -7.99 2.25 -0.39
C VAL A 49 -7.38 2.44 -1.78
N THR A 50 -6.35 3.29 -1.90
CA THR A 50 -5.69 3.53 -3.18
C THR A 50 -5.07 2.25 -3.73
N SER A 51 -4.35 1.50 -2.88
CA SER A 51 -3.72 0.24 -3.29
C SER A 51 -4.76 -0.82 -3.70
N PHE A 52 -5.91 -0.86 -3.04
CA PHE A 52 -7.03 -1.73 -3.41
C PHE A 52 -7.63 -1.34 -4.78
N ILE A 53 -7.86 -0.06 -5.02
CA ILE A 53 -8.36 0.44 -6.32
C ILE A 53 -7.37 0.11 -7.44
N VAL A 54 -6.08 0.39 -7.23
CA VAL A 54 -5.04 0.10 -8.22
C VAL A 54 -4.95 -1.41 -8.51
N THR A 55 -5.12 -2.25 -7.49
CA THR A 55 -5.19 -3.71 -7.65
C THR A 55 -6.37 -4.11 -8.54
N LEU A 56 -7.57 -3.60 -8.27
CA LEU A 56 -8.77 -3.91 -9.06
C LEU A 56 -8.65 -3.45 -10.52
N VAL A 57 -8.17 -2.21 -10.73
CA VAL A 57 -7.96 -1.65 -12.08
C VAL A 57 -6.89 -2.44 -12.83
N GLY A 58 -5.79 -2.78 -12.15
CA GLY A 58 -4.72 -3.59 -12.73
C GLY A 58 -5.21 -4.97 -13.16
N PHE A 59 -6.04 -5.65 -12.35
CA PHE A 59 -6.68 -6.90 -12.73
C PHE A 59 -7.59 -6.75 -13.95
N ALA A 60 -8.42 -5.71 -13.98
CA ALA A 60 -9.27 -5.44 -15.14
C ALA A 60 -8.45 -5.24 -16.42
N ILE A 61 -7.31 -4.53 -16.33
CA ILE A 61 -6.39 -4.34 -17.46
C ILE A 61 -5.76 -5.67 -17.89
N ILE A 62 -5.27 -6.50 -16.96
CA ILE A 62 -4.67 -7.81 -17.27
C ILE A 62 -5.66 -8.70 -18.03
N LEU A 63 -6.92 -8.71 -17.63
CA LEU A 63 -7.96 -9.56 -18.21
C LEU A 63 -8.52 -9.02 -19.53
N SER A 64 -8.34 -7.74 -19.84
CA SER A 64 -8.93 -7.09 -21.02
C SER A 64 -7.93 -6.72 -22.12
N THR A 65 -6.62 -6.82 -21.85
CA THR A 65 -5.59 -6.43 -22.82
C THR A 65 -5.08 -7.63 -23.63
N ASP A 66 -5.09 -7.51 -24.95
CA ASP A 66 -4.43 -8.47 -25.85
C ASP A 66 -2.92 -8.22 -25.97
N ASN A 67 -2.42 -7.10 -25.42
CA ASN A 67 -1.01 -6.75 -25.45
C ASN A 67 -0.27 -7.33 -24.23
N GLU A 68 0.56 -8.34 -24.48
CA GLU A 68 1.40 -9.01 -23.47
C GLU A 68 2.26 -8.04 -22.64
N TYR A 69 2.75 -6.94 -23.23
CA TYR A 69 3.57 -5.98 -22.50
C TYR A 69 2.74 -5.18 -21.49
N ILE A 70 1.51 -4.81 -21.86
CA ILE A 70 0.59 -4.10 -20.96
C ILE A 70 0.15 -5.03 -19.84
N ALA A 71 -0.16 -6.30 -20.16
CA ALA A 71 -0.48 -7.32 -19.16
C ALA A 71 0.67 -7.52 -18.15
N ALA A 72 1.92 -7.59 -18.63
CA ALA A 72 3.09 -7.76 -17.78
C ALA A 72 3.30 -6.56 -16.83
N ILE A 73 3.20 -5.34 -17.35
CA ILE A 73 3.31 -4.12 -16.53
C ILE A 73 2.19 -4.05 -15.50
N ALA A 74 0.94 -4.31 -15.91
CA ALA A 74 -0.20 -4.33 -15.01
C ALA A 74 -0.04 -5.39 -13.91
N THR A 75 0.50 -6.57 -14.24
CA THR A 75 0.81 -7.63 -13.27
C THR A 75 1.82 -7.17 -12.22
N ILE A 76 2.87 -6.47 -12.62
CA ILE A 76 3.88 -5.92 -11.70
C ILE A 76 3.25 -4.87 -10.77
N VAL A 77 2.44 -3.97 -11.32
CA VAL A 77 1.74 -2.93 -10.53
C VAL A 77 0.77 -3.55 -9.53
N VAL A 78 0.01 -4.58 -9.94
CA VAL A 78 -0.88 -5.35 -9.06
C VAL A 78 -0.08 -6.00 -7.95
N TYR A 79 1.04 -6.65 -8.26
CA TYR A 79 1.88 -7.30 -7.25
C TYR A 79 2.41 -6.30 -6.21
N ILE A 80 2.92 -5.16 -6.64
CA ILE A 80 3.37 -4.08 -5.74
C ILE A 80 2.22 -3.61 -4.85
N SER A 81 1.05 -3.38 -5.42
CA SER A 81 -0.13 -2.90 -4.69
C SER A 81 -0.61 -3.90 -3.63
N ILE A 82 -0.54 -5.20 -3.93
CA ILE A 82 -0.85 -6.27 -2.97
C ILE A 82 0.17 -6.29 -1.82
N VAL A 83 1.46 -6.15 -2.12
CA VAL A 83 2.51 -6.09 -1.07
C VAL A 83 2.28 -4.89 -0.15
N VAL A 84 1.95 -3.72 -0.70
CA VAL A 84 1.61 -2.52 0.08
C VAL A 84 0.37 -2.78 0.95
N LEU A 85 -0.70 -3.38 0.40
CA LEU A 85 -1.89 -3.74 1.16
C LEU A 85 -1.58 -4.65 2.35
N ILE A 86 -0.85 -5.75 2.12
CA ILE A 86 -0.49 -6.70 3.19
C ILE A 86 0.34 -6.01 4.28
N THR A 87 1.18 -5.04 3.91
CA THR A 87 2.02 -4.29 4.86
C THR A 87 1.21 -3.27 5.67
N VAL A 88 0.21 -2.63 5.08
CA VAL A 88 -0.56 -1.53 5.67
C VAL A 88 -1.81 -2.01 6.43
N LEU A 89 -2.38 -3.15 6.06
CA LEU A 89 -3.59 -3.66 6.68
C LEU A 89 -3.45 -3.95 8.19
N PRO A 90 -2.39 -4.63 8.68
CA PRO A 90 -2.25 -4.86 10.12
C PRO A 90 -2.23 -3.57 10.97
N PRO A 91 -1.36 -2.57 10.71
CA PRO A 91 -1.37 -1.34 11.50
C PRO A 91 -2.66 -0.54 11.32
N LEU A 92 -3.33 -0.62 10.17
CA LEU A 92 -4.64 -0.01 9.96
C LEU A 92 -5.71 -0.63 10.86
N PHE A 93 -5.79 -1.97 10.94
CA PHE A 93 -6.74 -2.64 11.82
C PHE A 93 -6.49 -2.33 13.30
N ASP A 94 -5.22 -2.30 13.72
CA ASP A 94 -4.85 -1.92 15.08
C ASP A 94 -5.25 -0.46 15.39
N ALA A 95 -5.01 0.46 14.46
CA ALA A 95 -5.40 1.86 14.60
C ALA A 95 -6.94 2.02 14.68
N VAL A 96 -7.68 1.32 13.82
CA VAL A 96 -9.16 1.29 13.84
C VAL A 96 -9.65 0.74 15.17
N GLY A 97 -9.08 -0.36 15.66
CA GLY A 97 -9.44 -0.95 16.95
C GLY A 97 -9.25 0.01 18.12
N LYS A 98 -8.13 0.74 18.16
CA LYS A 98 -7.87 1.78 19.17
C LYS A 98 -8.85 2.95 19.06
N TYR A 99 -9.12 3.42 17.85
CA TYR A 99 -10.03 4.55 17.61
C TYR A 99 -11.46 4.21 18.03
N LEU A 100 -11.96 3.03 17.63
CA LEU A 100 -13.27 2.54 18.03
C LEU A 100 -13.34 2.30 19.54
N GLY A 101 -12.30 1.69 20.14
CA GLY A 101 -12.24 1.48 21.59
C GLY A 101 -12.31 2.78 22.38
N GLN A 102 -11.60 3.84 21.95
CA GLN A 102 -11.72 5.17 22.54
C GLN A 102 -13.10 5.78 22.34
N ALA A 103 -13.68 5.66 21.15
CA ALA A 103 -15.02 6.16 20.86
C ALA A 103 -16.08 5.47 21.75
N PHE A 104 -16.02 4.14 21.90
CA PHE A 104 -16.89 3.39 22.80
C PHE A 104 -16.66 3.75 24.27
N SER A 105 -15.40 3.89 24.71
CA SER A 105 -15.10 4.31 26.09
C SER A 105 -15.63 5.71 26.40
N ASN A 106 -15.53 6.64 25.46
CA ASN A 106 -16.07 7.98 25.62
C ASN A 106 -17.60 7.94 25.62
N PHE A 107 -18.21 7.12 24.77
CA PHE A 107 -19.66 6.92 24.75
C PHE A 107 -20.18 6.33 26.06
N THR A 108 -19.53 5.30 26.62
CA THR A 108 -19.93 4.70 27.90
C THR A 108 -19.67 5.64 29.09
N LYS A 109 -18.66 6.51 29.04
CA LYS A 109 -18.49 7.56 30.05
C LYS A 109 -19.59 8.62 30.00
N ILE A 110 -20.09 8.95 28.81
CA ILE A 110 -21.12 9.97 28.62
C ILE A 110 -22.53 9.42 28.93
N PHE A 111 -22.80 8.17 28.54
CA PHE A 111 -24.15 7.60 28.58
C PHE A 111 -24.31 6.41 29.54
N GLY A 112 -23.22 5.92 30.13
CA GLY A 112 -23.19 4.72 30.97
C GLY A 112 -22.80 4.95 32.42
N ALA A 113 -22.80 6.18 32.92
CA ALA A 113 -22.60 6.43 34.35
C ALA A 113 -23.93 6.35 35.12
N PRO A 114 -23.94 5.85 36.37
CA PRO A 114 -22.79 5.74 37.28
C PRO A 114 -21.88 4.53 37.05
#